data_AF-Q1KS95-F1
#
_entry.id   AF-Q1KS95-F1
#
_cell.length_a   1.000
_cell.length_b   1.000
_cell.length_c   1.000
_cell.angle_alpha   90.00
_cell.angle_beta   90.00
_cell.angle_gamma   90.00
#
_symmetry.space_group_name_H-M   'P 1'
#
loop_
_entity.id
_entity.type
_entity.pdbx_description
1 polymer ?
#
loop_
_entity_poly.entity_id
_entity_poly.type
_entity_poly.pdbx_seq_one_letter_code
_entity_poly.pdbx_strand_id
1 'polypeptide(L)'
;MNYRAWYHRCWLVSYMTIEQVIQELNKSKRWAGLHVADSSCFHYRRRLMLKILESLYVKGSSAYDKTEARKIWKEELDWNEELVERYVGREALWLHRRFLSLNWIMYFACNHSDASPETGESIIMNEEIAIFIDNEIRLLDSSMTVPDTKFEDFQAQALHAAVYTLWLTKSIPVLWRMLEEKLGTEKVKCVLNTIAQERPSLLHHLVNV
;
A
#
# COMPACT_ATOMS: atom_id res chain seq x y z
N MET A 1 11.17 10.03 19.07
CA MET A 1 11.65 9.22 17.93
C MET A 1 13.17 9.28 17.88
N ASN A 2 13.88 8.14 17.90
CA ASN A 2 15.35 8.11 17.84
C ASN A 2 15.81 7.83 16.40
N TYR A 3 15.98 8.90 15.62
CA TYR A 3 16.37 8.81 14.22
C TYR A 3 17.70 8.08 14.01
N ARG A 4 18.70 8.31 14.88
CA ARG A 4 20.03 7.67 14.76
C ARG A 4 19.94 6.15 14.93
N ALA A 5 19.14 5.68 15.90
CA ALA A 5 18.94 4.25 16.12
C ALA A 5 18.23 3.60 14.92
N TRP A 6 17.17 4.22 14.40
CA TRP A 6 16.46 3.72 13.22
C TRP A 6 17.33 3.72 11.97
N TYR A 7 18.12 4.76 11.76
CA TYR A 7 19.06 4.85 10.64
C TYR A 7 20.11 3.74 10.71
N HIS A 8 20.71 3.52 11.89
CA HIS A 8 21.66 2.42 12.09
C HIS A 8 21.00 1.05 11.84
N ARG A 9 19.76 0.83 12.29
CA ARG A 9 19.01 -0.39 11.98
C ARG A 9 18.79 -0.57 10.47
N CYS A 10 18.44 0.48 9.75
CA CYS A 10 18.30 0.42 8.28
C CYS A 10 19.62 0.06 7.58
N TRP A 11 20.74 0.60 8.06
CA TRP A 11 22.07 0.27 7.54
C TRP A 11 22.39 -1.22 7.74
N LEU A 12 22.08 -1.78 8.91
CA LEU A 12 22.31 -3.20 9.20
C LEU A 12 21.53 -4.14 8.27
N VAL A 13 20.36 -3.75 7.75
CA VAL A 13 19.56 -4.58 6.81
C VAL A 13 20.36 -4.99 5.57
N SER A 14 21.30 -4.14 5.11
CA SER A 14 22.14 -4.46 3.96
C SER A 14 23.02 -5.69 4.18
N TYR A 15 23.30 -6.05 5.44
CA TYR A 15 24.13 -7.18 5.84
C TYR A 15 23.32 -8.39 6.34
N MET A 16 22.00 -8.27 6.43
CA MET A 16 21.14 -9.36 6.92
C MET A 16 20.85 -10.39 5.82
N THR A 17 20.73 -11.66 6.22
CA THR A 17 20.14 -12.70 5.36
C THR A 17 18.63 -12.51 5.22
N ILE A 18 18.00 -13.13 4.22
CA ILE A 18 16.54 -13.01 4.02
C ILE A 18 15.78 -13.58 5.21
N GLU A 19 16.26 -14.67 5.81
CA GLU A 19 15.66 -15.26 7.01
C GLU A 19 15.71 -14.27 8.19
N GLN A 20 16.84 -13.58 8.38
CA GLN A 20 16.96 -12.54 9.42
C GLN A 20 16.03 -11.35 9.15
N VAL A 21 15.88 -10.93 7.89
CA VAL A 21 14.97 -9.86 7.49
C VAL A 21 13.52 -10.23 7.80
N ILE A 22 13.09 -11.44 7.44
CA ILE A 22 11.73 -11.94 7.72
C ILE A 22 11.50 -12.02 9.24
N GLN A 23 12.48 -12.52 10.00
CA GLN A 23 12.41 -12.54 11.46
C GLN A 23 12.26 -11.13 12.06
N GLU A 24 13.03 -10.15 11.58
CA GLU A 24 12.92 -8.76 12.05
C GLU A 24 11.59 -8.11 11.66
N LEU A 25 11.05 -8.41 10.47
CA LEU A 25 9.74 -7.94 10.03
C LEU A 25 8.64 -8.44 10.99
N ASN A 26 8.70 -9.72 11.36
CA ASN A 26 7.77 -10.35 12.29
C ASN A 26 7.93 -9.82 13.72
N LYS A 27 9.17 -9.75 14.24
CA LYS A 27 9.44 -9.24 15.60
C LYS A 27 9.01 -7.79 15.78
N SER A 28 9.20 -6.96 14.75
CA SER A 28 8.86 -5.53 14.80
C SER A 28 7.37 -5.24 14.58
N LYS A 29 6.56 -6.22 14.13
CA LYS A 29 5.14 -6.04 13.78
C LYS A 29 4.33 -5.47 14.94
N ARG A 30 4.45 -6.07 16.14
CA ARG A 30 3.73 -5.59 17.34
C ARG A 30 4.15 -4.17 17.74
N TRP A 31 5.44 -3.86 17.68
CA TRP A 31 5.93 -2.52 18.02
C TRP A 31 5.35 -1.47 17.07
N ALA A 32 5.42 -1.74 15.76
CA ALA A 32 4.90 -0.84 14.74
C ALA A 32 3.39 -0.62 14.87
N GLY A 33 2.62 -1.68 15.17
CA GLY A 33 1.18 -1.59 15.39
C GLY A 33 0.78 -0.79 16.63
N LEU A 34 1.62 -0.73 17.66
CA LEU A 34 1.38 0.11 18.85
C LEU A 34 1.86 1.55 18.66
N HIS A 35 2.82 1.79 17.76
CA HIS A 35 3.46 3.08 17.55
C HIS A 35 3.23 3.59 16.13
N VAL A 36 1.97 3.62 15.68
CA VAL A 36 1.61 3.98 14.30
C VAL A 36 2.01 5.40 13.88
N ALA A 37 2.22 6.29 14.86
CA ALA A 37 2.73 7.65 14.63
C ALA A 37 4.26 7.71 14.45
N ASP A 38 5.00 6.62 14.71
CA ASP A 38 6.45 6.57 14.48
C ASP A 38 6.74 6.31 12.99
N SER A 39 6.86 7.38 12.21
CA SER A 39 7.20 7.30 10.78
C SER A 39 8.53 6.59 10.51
N SER A 40 9.51 6.67 11.42
CA SER A 40 10.79 5.96 11.28
C SER A 40 10.62 4.45 11.42
N CYS A 41 9.63 3.99 12.20
CA CYS A 41 9.29 2.59 12.31
C CYS A 41 8.81 2.03 10.95
N PHE A 42 7.88 2.72 10.27
CA PHE A 42 7.44 2.31 8.93
C PHE A 42 8.55 2.44 7.90
N HIS A 43 9.42 3.44 7.98
CA HIS A 43 10.59 3.52 7.11
C HIS A 43 11.51 2.29 7.25
N TYR A 44 11.77 1.84 8.48
CA TYR A 44 12.52 0.61 8.73
C TYR A 44 11.81 -0.63 8.17
N ARG A 45 10.49 -0.75 8.36
CA ARG A 45 9.69 -1.84 7.76
C ARG A 45 9.80 -1.86 6.24
N ARG A 46 9.69 -0.70 5.58
CA ARG A 46 9.87 -0.59 4.12
C ARG A 46 11.27 -1.04 3.69
N ARG A 47 12.32 -0.71 4.45
CA ARG A 47 13.68 -1.18 4.15
C ARG A 47 13.80 -2.72 4.24
N LEU A 48 13.18 -3.35 5.25
CA LEU A 48 13.10 -4.81 5.34
C LEU A 48 12.37 -5.41 4.13
N MET A 49 11.22 -4.86 3.76
CA MET A 49 10.45 -5.35 2.62
C MET A 49 11.17 -5.18 1.28
N LEU A 50 11.84 -4.04 1.06
CA LEU A 50 12.67 -3.84 -0.13
C LEU A 50 13.80 -4.87 -0.21
N LYS A 51 14.41 -5.25 0.91
CA LYS A 51 15.44 -6.29 0.94
C LYS A 51 14.92 -7.67 0.50
N ILE A 52 13.64 -7.97 0.78
CA ILE A 52 12.96 -9.18 0.29
C ILE A 52 12.77 -9.12 -1.24
N LEU A 53 12.44 -7.96 -1.80
CA LEU A 53 12.36 -7.80 -3.27
C LEU A 53 13.73 -7.84 -3.94
N GLU A 54 14.76 -7.27 -3.32
CA GLU A 54 16.14 -7.31 -3.82
C GLU A 54 16.61 -8.76 -4.06
N SER A 55 16.23 -9.72 -3.20
CA SER A 55 16.57 -11.14 -3.42
C SER A 55 15.94 -11.75 -4.66
N LEU A 56 14.81 -11.22 -5.15
CA LEU A 56 14.16 -11.74 -6.35
C LEU A 56 14.95 -11.44 -7.64
N TYR A 57 15.80 -10.41 -7.61
CA TYR A 57 16.62 -10.01 -8.77
C TYR A 57 17.97 -10.72 -8.86
N VAL A 58 18.41 -11.37 -7.78
CA VAL A 58 19.68 -12.10 -7.79
C VAL A 58 19.50 -13.38 -8.63
N LYS A 59 20.38 -13.60 -9.62
CA LYS A 59 20.38 -14.81 -10.47
C LYS A 59 20.29 -16.07 -9.59
N GLY A 60 19.14 -16.74 -9.62
CA GLY A 60 18.85 -17.90 -8.79
C GLY A 60 17.52 -17.86 -8.04
N SER A 61 16.74 -16.76 -8.12
CA SER A 61 15.38 -16.72 -7.51
C SER A 61 14.51 -17.85 -8.06
N SER A 62 14.10 -18.75 -7.16
CA SER A 62 13.17 -19.83 -7.48
C SER A 62 11.73 -19.32 -7.55
N ALA A 63 10.84 -20.09 -8.19
CA ALA A 63 9.40 -19.82 -8.15
C ALA A 63 8.85 -19.84 -6.70
N TYR A 64 9.48 -20.61 -5.82
CA TYR A 64 9.17 -20.65 -4.40
C TYR A 64 9.47 -19.30 -3.73
N ASP A 65 10.63 -18.69 -3.99
CA ASP A 65 11.01 -17.40 -3.41
C ASP A 65 10.05 -16.27 -3.81
N LYS A 66 9.61 -16.27 -5.08
CA LYS A 66 8.61 -15.30 -5.56
C LYS A 66 7.24 -15.51 -4.91
N THR A 67 6.84 -16.76 -4.70
CA THR A 67 5.57 -17.11 -4.04
C THR A 67 5.58 -16.68 -2.57
N GLU A 68 6.68 -16.92 -1.86
CA GLU A 68 6.82 -16.52 -0.47
C GLU A 68 6.88 -14.99 -0.33
N ALA A 69 7.61 -14.29 -1.21
CA ALA A 69 7.64 -12.83 -1.23
C ALA A 69 6.23 -12.24 -1.48
N ARG A 70 5.47 -12.82 -2.42
CA ARG A 70 4.07 -12.43 -2.68
C ARG A 70 3.20 -12.60 -1.45
N LYS A 71 3.33 -13.74 -0.74
CA LYS A 71 2.58 -14.02 0.49
C LYS A 71 2.90 -12.99 1.59
N ILE A 72 4.17 -12.73 1.85
CA ILE A 72 4.62 -11.74 2.84
C ILE A 72 4.06 -10.35 2.50
N TRP A 73 4.06 -9.97 1.21
CA TRP A 73 3.51 -8.68 0.78
C TRP A 73 2.02 -8.55 1.05
N LYS A 74 1.26 -9.62 0.77
CA LYS A 74 -0.18 -9.68 1.04
C LYS A 74 -0.47 -9.59 2.54
N GLU A 75 0.27 -10.33 3.37
CA GLU A 75 0.13 -10.26 4.82
C GLU A 75 0.41 -8.85 5.38
N GLU A 76 1.34 -8.10 4.78
CA GLU A 76 1.61 -6.72 5.18
C GLU A 76 0.51 -5.75 4.70
N LEU A 77 -0.05 -5.96 3.49
CA LEU A 77 -1.21 -5.22 3.02
C LEU A 77 -2.41 -5.44 3.95
N ASP A 78 -2.77 -6.68 4.24
CA ASP A 78 -3.89 -7.03 5.12
C ASP A 78 -3.68 -6.43 6.52
N TRP A 79 -2.46 -6.52 7.07
CA TRP A 79 -2.15 -5.92 8.36
C TRP A 79 -2.19 -4.38 8.34
N ASN A 80 -1.76 -3.75 7.25
CA ASN A 80 -1.84 -2.29 7.13
C ASN A 80 -3.29 -1.81 7.06
N GLU A 81 -4.19 -2.57 6.41
CA GLU A 81 -5.63 -2.32 6.41
C GLU A 81 -6.20 -2.35 7.83
N GLU A 82 -5.90 -3.38 8.62
CA GLU A 82 -6.31 -3.45 10.04
C GLU A 82 -5.85 -2.22 10.85
N LEU A 83 -4.65 -1.69 10.57
CA LEU A 83 -4.15 -0.49 11.24
C LEU A 83 -4.88 0.77 10.78
N VAL A 84 -5.16 0.89 9.47
CA VAL A 84 -5.88 2.05 8.90
C VAL A 84 -7.29 2.14 9.49
N GLU A 85 -7.97 1.00 9.64
CA GLU A 85 -9.30 0.95 10.26
C GLU A 85 -9.26 1.24 11.76
N ARG A 86 -8.23 0.74 12.46
CA ARG A 86 -8.09 0.93 13.92
C ARG A 86 -7.63 2.33 14.32
N TYR A 87 -6.73 2.91 13.53
CA TYR A 87 -6.07 4.19 13.84
C TYR A 87 -6.38 5.22 12.75
N VAL A 88 -7.64 5.65 12.76
CA VAL A 88 -8.22 6.65 11.87
C VAL A 88 -7.38 7.94 11.85
N GLY A 89 -7.20 8.52 10.66
CA GLY A 89 -6.59 9.83 10.46
C GLY A 89 -5.06 9.84 10.47
N ARG A 90 -4.39 8.67 10.50
CA ARG A 90 -2.92 8.60 10.56
C ARG A 90 -2.30 8.54 9.17
N GLU A 91 -1.80 9.69 8.68
CA GLU A 91 -1.14 9.82 7.36
C GLU A 91 -0.03 8.79 7.12
N ALA A 92 0.76 8.45 8.15
CA ALA A 92 1.86 7.49 8.04
C ALA A 92 1.40 6.10 7.53
N LEU A 93 0.20 5.67 7.90
CA LEU A 93 -0.38 4.40 7.47
C LEU A 93 -0.74 4.42 5.99
N TRP A 94 -1.31 5.52 5.50
CA TRP A 94 -1.64 5.71 4.09
C TRP A 94 -0.39 5.87 3.21
N LEU A 95 0.66 6.52 3.72
CA LEU A 95 1.96 6.55 3.04
C LEU A 95 2.61 5.17 2.98
N HIS A 96 2.42 4.33 4.01
CA HIS A 96 2.86 2.94 3.97
C HIS A 96 2.02 2.12 2.99
N ARG A 97 0.68 2.27 2.98
CA ARG A 97 -0.21 1.66 1.97
C ARG A 97 0.25 1.98 0.56
N ARG A 98 0.50 3.26 0.27
CA ARG A 98 1.03 3.72 -1.04
C ARG A 98 2.32 3.00 -1.44
N PHE A 99 3.26 2.83 -0.52
CA PHE A 99 4.47 2.05 -0.77
C PHE A 99 4.16 0.58 -1.08
N LEU A 100 3.29 -0.06 -0.29
CA LEU A 100 2.93 -1.46 -0.47
C LEU A 100 2.24 -1.67 -1.83
N SER A 101 1.25 -0.84 -2.15
CA SER A 101 0.48 -0.90 -3.39
C SER A 101 1.35 -0.66 -4.62
N LEU A 102 2.25 0.33 -4.59
CA LEU A 102 3.18 0.59 -5.70
C LEU A 102 4.01 -0.66 -6.02
N ASN A 103 4.62 -1.25 -4.99
CA ASN A 103 5.45 -2.43 -5.20
C ASN A 103 4.62 -3.67 -5.53
N TRP A 104 3.39 -3.80 -5.00
CA TRP A 104 2.48 -4.87 -5.41
C TRP A 104 2.20 -4.83 -6.91
N ILE A 105 1.84 -3.64 -7.41
CA ILE A 105 1.60 -3.37 -8.83
C ILE A 105 2.85 -3.71 -9.64
N MET A 106 4.01 -3.16 -9.26
CA MET A 106 5.24 -3.33 -10.04
C MET A 106 5.75 -4.77 -10.08
N TYR A 107 5.67 -5.51 -8.96
CA TYR A 107 6.39 -6.77 -8.79
C TYR A 107 5.52 -8.03 -8.86
N PHE A 108 4.22 -7.92 -8.66
CA PHE A 108 3.33 -9.08 -8.60
C PHE A 108 2.22 -9.01 -9.64
N ALA A 109 1.70 -7.80 -9.91
CA ALA A 109 0.60 -7.58 -10.83
C ALA A 109 1.04 -7.26 -12.27
N CYS A 110 2.09 -6.44 -12.47
CA CYS A 110 2.49 -5.94 -13.78
C CYS A 110 3.80 -6.53 -14.32
N ASN A 111 4.19 -7.76 -13.95
CA ASN A 111 5.42 -8.35 -14.47
C ASN A 111 5.36 -8.54 -15.99
N HIS A 112 5.87 -7.53 -16.69
CA HIS A 112 6.41 -7.63 -18.03
C HIS A 112 7.76 -8.32 -17.97
N SER A 113 7.86 -9.52 -18.53
CA SER A 113 9.06 -9.99 -19.23
C SER A 113 8.78 -11.28 -19.98
N ASP A 114 8.52 -11.15 -21.29
CA ASP A 114 9.13 -11.89 -22.41
C ASP A 114 9.14 -13.43 -22.43
N ALA A 115 8.34 -14.10 -21.60
CA ALA A 115 7.99 -15.51 -21.80
C ALA A 115 6.60 -15.61 -22.45
N SER A 116 6.49 -16.45 -23.47
CA SER A 116 5.25 -16.79 -24.18
C SER A 116 4.03 -16.83 -23.25
N PRO A 117 2.85 -16.30 -23.67
CA PRO A 117 1.65 -16.33 -22.86
C PRO A 117 1.18 -17.78 -22.70
N GLU A 118 1.64 -18.45 -21.65
CA GLU A 118 0.89 -19.57 -21.10
C GLU A 118 -0.42 -19.00 -20.59
N THR A 119 -1.50 -19.37 -21.26
CA THR A 119 -2.82 -18.70 -21.17
C THR A 119 -3.38 -18.66 -19.75
N GLY A 120 -2.85 -19.45 -18.81
CA GLY A 120 -3.24 -19.47 -17.40
C GLY A 120 -2.61 -18.38 -16.51
N GLU A 121 -1.34 -18.02 -16.67
CA GLU A 121 -0.68 -17.05 -15.77
C GLU A 121 -1.20 -15.62 -15.96
N SER A 122 -1.51 -15.24 -17.20
CA SER A 122 -2.11 -13.94 -17.54
C SER A 122 -3.52 -13.80 -16.94
N ILE A 123 -4.31 -14.89 -16.90
CA ILE A 123 -5.65 -14.87 -16.30
C ILE A 123 -5.56 -14.69 -14.78
N ILE A 124 -4.65 -15.41 -14.12
CA ILE A 124 -4.43 -15.32 -12.67
C ILE A 124 -3.94 -13.92 -12.26
N MET A 125 -3.01 -13.32 -13.02
CA MET A 125 -2.56 -11.95 -12.73
C MET A 125 -3.68 -10.92 -12.86
N ASN A 126 -4.57 -11.07 -13.84
CA ASN A 126 -5.75 -10.21 -13.99
C ASN A 126 -6.74 -10.39 -12.84
N GLU A 127 -6.92 -11.61 -12.33
CA GLU A 127 -7.76 -11.89 -11.17
C GLU A 127 -7.16 -11.31 -9.87
N GLU A 128 -5.84 -11.44 -9.64
CA GLU A 128 -5.17 -10.86 -8.48
C GLU A 128 -5.24 -9.32 -8.47
N ILE A 129 -5.09 -8.68 -9.64
CA ILE A 129 -5.29 -7.23 -9.78
C ILE A 129 -6.72 -6.84 -9.47
N ALA A 130 -7.70 -7.60 -9.98
CA ALA A 130 -9.12 -7.32 -9.70
C ALA A 130 -9.44 -7.45 -8.21
N ILE A 131 -8.94 -8.51 -7.54
CA ILE A 131 -9.10 -8.68 -6.09
C ILE A 131 -8.44 -7.53 -5.32
N PHE A 132 -7.23 -7.14 -5.71
CA PHE A 132 -6.54 -6.00 -5.11
C PHE A 132 -7.37 -4.73 -5.24
N ILE A 133 -7.82 -4.39 -6.46
CA ILE A 133 -8.68 -3.22 -6.72
C ILE A 133 -9.94 -3.27 -5.86
N ASP A 134 -10.61 -4.42 -5.78
CA ASP A 134 -11.81 -4.58 -4.99
C ASP A 134 -11.60 -4.29 -3.51
N ASN A 135 -10.48 -4.74 -2.96
CA ASN A 135 -10.10 -4.45 -1.57
C ASN A 135 -9.81 -2.95 -1.39
N GLU A 136 -9.11 -2.30 -2.34
CA GLU A 136 -8.84 -0.86 -2.26
C GLU A 136 -10.12 -0.02 -2.34
N ILE A 137 -11.11 -0.45 -3.13
CA ILE A 137 -12.43 0.21 -3.20
C ILE A 137 -13.18 0.06 -1.86
N ARG A 138 -13.13 -1.12 -1.24
CA ARG A 138 -13.75 -1.35 0.08
C ARG A 138 -13.08 -0.52 1.17
N LEU A 139 -11.75 -0.46 1.17
CA LEU A 139 -10.99 0.34 2.13
C LEU A 139 -11.28 1.84 1.99
N LEU A 140 -11.45 2.33 0.76
CA LEU A 140 -11.91 3.69 0.51
C LEU A 140 -13.31 3.91 1.12
N ASP A 141 -14.27 3.02 0.83
CA ASP A 141 -15.64 3.17 1.31
C ASP A 141 -15.73 3.16 2.83
N SER A 142 -15.02 2.24 3.50
CA SER A 142 -14.96 2.19 4.97
C SER A 142 -14.30 3.44 5.56
N SER A 143 -13.26 3.97 4.91
CA SER A 143 -12.55 5.17 5.36
C SER A 143 -13.33 6.47 5.20
N MET A 144 -14.27 6.52 4.26
CA MET A 144 -15.15 7.68 4.03
C MET A 144 -16.41 7.68 4.90
N THR A 145 -16.77 6.54 5.49
CA THR A 145 -18.01 6.35 6.27
C THR A 145 -17.79 6.32 7.78
N VAL A 146 -16.57 6.64 8.23
CA VAL A 146 -16.24 6.71 9.66
C VAL A 146 -17.13 7.76 10.35
N PRO A 147 -17.84 7.39 11.44
CA PRO A 147 -18.69 8.33 12.16
C PRO A 147 -17.89 9.54 12.66
N ASP A 148 -18.51 10.72 12.62
CA ASP A 148 -17.95 11.94 13.19
C ASP A 148 -17.74 11.73 14.70
N THR A 149 -16.46 11.52 15.05
CA THR A 149 -15.99 11.65 16.42
C THR A 149 -15.53 13.08 16.58
N LYS A 150 -15.70 13.71 17.76
CA LYS A 150 -15.39 15.12 18.04
C LYS A 150 -13.95 15.60 17.69
N PHE A 151 -13.11 14.76 17.11
CA PHE A 151 -11.73 15.01 16.68
C PHE A 151 -11.65 14.97 15.13
N GLU A 152 -10.80 15.81 14.54
CA GLU A 152 -10.59 15.92 13.07
C GLU A 152 -10.00 14.65 12.41
N ASP A 153 -9.79 13.56 13.17
CA ASP A 153 -9.21 12.31 12.67
C ASP A 153 -10.05 11.70 11.52
N PHE A 154 -11.39 11.85 11.51
CA PHE A 154 -12.25 11.32 10.44
C PHE A 154 -12.13 12.10 9.12
N GLN A 155 -12.01 13.43 9.19
CA GLN A 155 -11.82 14.28 8.01
C GLN A 155 -10.43 14.03 7.41
N ALA A 156 -9.41 13.91 8.27
CA ALA A 156 -8.08 13.49 7.85
C ALA A 156 -8.11 12.09 7.21
N GLN A 157 -8.84 11.13 7.78
CA GLN A 157 -8.98 9.78 7.22
C GLN A 157 -9.58 9.80 5.81
N ALA A 158 -10.72 10.47 5.63
CA ALA A 158 -11.39 10.61 4.34
C ALA A 158 -10.47 11.27 3.31
N LEU A 159 -9.76 12.34 3.70
CA LEU A 159 -8.80 13.02 2.83
C LEU A 159 -7.65 12.10 2.42
N HIS A 160 -7.04 11.38 3.36
CA HIS A 160 -5.92 10.49 3.07
C HIS A 160 -6.34 9.33 2.15
N ALA A 161 -7.51 8.74 2.41
CA ALA A 161 -8.10 7.71 1.55
C ALA A 161 -8.33 8.24 0.13
N ALA A 162 -8.97 9.39 0.00
CA ALA A 162 -9.26 10.02 -1.28
C ALA A 162 -7.98 10.32 -2.09
N VAL A 163 -6.98 10.94 -1.45
CA VAL A 163 -5.69 11.25 -2.10
C VAL A 163 -4.96 9.99 -2.53
N TYR A 164 -4.97 8.95 -1.69
CA TYR A 164 -4.38 7.66 -2.01
C TYR A 164 -5.07 7.00 -3.21
N THR A 165 -6.40 6.93 -3.22
CA THR A 165 -7.16 6.35 -4.34
C THR A 165 -6.91 7.11 -5.64
N LEU A 166 -6.92 8.44 -5.61
CA LEU A 166 -6.64 9.25 -6.80
C LEU A 166 -5.21 9.07 -7.31
N TRP A 167 -4.24 8.85 -6.42
CA TRP A 167 -2.90 8.45 -6.84
C TRP A 167 -2.88 7.04 -7.46
N LEU A 168 -3.66 6.10 -6.90
CA LEU A 168 -3.73 4.72 -7.36
C LEU A 168 -4.34 4.63 -8.77
N THR A 169 -5.35 5.44 -9.09
CA THR A 169 -5.97 5.46 -10.43
C THR A 169 -5.00 5.89 -11.52
N LYS A 170 -3.98 6.71 -11.20
CA LYS A 170 -2.88 7.00 -12.12
C LYS A 170 -1.99 5.78 -12.39
N SER A 171 -1.80 4.95 -11.38
CA SER A 171 -0.97 3.75 -11.48
C SER A 171 -1.71 2.60 -12.15
N ILE A 172 -3.04 2.53 -11.99
CA ILE A 172 -3.93 1.53 -12.59
C ILE A 172 -5.14 2.24 -13.23
N PRO A 173 -5.11 2.61 -14.52
CA PRO A 173 -6.21 3.35 -15.16
C PRO A 173 -7.57 2.64 -15.11
N VAL A 174 -7.58 1.29 -15.12
CA VAL A 174 -8.79 0.47 -14.97
C VAL A 174 -9.55 0.75 -13.67
N LEU A 175 -8.83 1.10 -12.59
CA LEU A 175 -9.44 1.39 -11.29
C LEU A 175 -10.47 2.52 -11.37
N TRP A 176 -10.26 3.52 -12.22
CA TRP A 176 -11.21 4.64 -12.36
C TRP A 176 -12.59 4.16 -12.78
N ARG A 177 -12.66 3.30 -13.80
CA ARG A 177 -13.93 2.72 -14.27
C ARG A 177 -14.58 1.86 -13.19
N MET A 178 -13.80 1.04 -12.50
CA MET A 178 -14.31 0.20 -11.41
C MET A 178 -14.82 1.01 -10.21
N LEU A 179 -14.19 2.15 -9.90
CA LEU A 179 -14.67 3.08 -8.88
C LEU A 179 -16.04 3.65 -9.26
N GLU A 180 -16.20 4.12 -10.49
CA GLU A 180 -17.48 4.64 -10.99
C GLU A 180 -18.58 3.57 -10.97
N GLU A 181 -18.27 2.35 -11.39
CA GLU A 181 -19.20 1.21 -11.39
C GLU A 181 -19.62 0.79 -9.97
N LYS A 182 -18.68 0.72 -9.01
CA LYS A 182 -18.95 0.15 -7.68
C LYS A 182 -19.40 1.16 -6.64
N LEU A 183 -18.85 2.37 -6.65
CA LEU A 183 -19.21 3.42 -5.68
C LEU A 183 -20.34 4.33 -6.21
N GLY A 184 -20.52 4.37 -7.53
CA GLY A 184 -21.45 5.29 -8.19
C GLY A 184 -20.89 6.71 -8.30
N THR A 185 -21.40 7.47 -9.27
CA THR A 185 -20.92 8.82 -9.61
C THR A 185 -20.95 9.80 -8.43
N GLU A 186 -21.94 9.70 -7.54
CA GLU A 186 -22.08 10.63 -6.40
C GLU A 186 -21.00 10.44 -5.33
N LYS A 187 -20.62 9.19 -5.01
CA LYS A 187 -19.51 8.94 -4.09
C LYS A 187 -18.17 9.33 -4.70
N VAL A 188 -17.97 9.09 -5.99
CA VAL A 188 -16.75 9.55 -6.70
C VAL A 188 -16.64 11.07 -6.68
N LYS A 189 -17.74 11.80 -6.88
CA LYS A 189 -17.77 13.26 -6.70
C LYS A 189 -17.43 13.66 -5.27
N CYS A 190 -17.94 12.95 -4.26
CA CYS A 190 -17.62 13.21 -2.86
C CYS A 190 -16.11 13.11 -2.61
N VAL A 191 -15.46 12.05 -3.09
CA VAL A 191 -13.99 11.85 -3.01
C VAL A 191 -13.24 13.04 -3.62
N LEU A 192 -13.64 13.48 -4.82
CA LEU A 192 -13.01 14.62 -5.49
C LEU A 192 -13.23 15.93 -4.72
N ASN A 193 -14.44 16.15 -4.18
CA ASN A 193 -14.76 17.32 -3.39
C ASN A 193 -13.95 17.38 -2.09
N THR A 194 -13.75 16.25 -1.41
CA THR A 194 -12.89 16.16 -0.22
C THR A 194 -11.47 16.65 -0.52
N ILE A 195 -10.89 16.24 -1.65
CA ILE A 195 -9.55 16.70 -2.05
C ILE A 195 -9.57 18.18 -2.45
N ALA A 196 -10.61 18.62 -3.16
CA ALA A 196 -10.74 20.01 -3.62
C ALA A 196 -10.81 21.01 -2.46
N GLN A 197 -11.51 20.65 -1.38
CA GLN A 197 -11.67 21.51 -0.20
C GLN A 197 -10.38 21.65 0.60
N GLU A 198 -9.65 20.55 0.78
CA GLU A 198 -8.47 20.50 1.66
C GLU A 198 -7.15 20.78 0.95
N ARG A 199 -6.99 20.31 -0.28
CA ARG A 199 -5.73 20.36 -1.06
C ARG A 199 -5.99 20.62 -2.56
N PRO A 200 -6.53 21.79 -2.94
CA PRO A 200 -6.90 22.10 -4.33
C PRO A 200 -5.73 22.03 -5.32
N SER A 201 -4.51 22.40 -4.89
CA SER A 201 -3.30 22.30 -5.71
C SER A 201 -2.92 20.84 -6.04
N LEU A 202 -3.18 19.90 -5.13
CA LEU A 202 -2.95 18.48 -5.39
C LEU A 202 -3.97 17.93 -6.37
N LEU A 203 -5.23 18.35 -6.30
CA LEU A 203 -6.24 17.93 -7.27
C LEU A 203 -5.83 18.31 -8.69
N HIS A 204 -5.34 19.54 -8.90
CA HIS A 204 -4.84 19.96 -10.21
C HIS A 204 -3.68 19.10 -10.70
N HIS A 205 -2.72 18.75 -9.83
CA HIS A 205 -1.62 17.85 -10.20
C HIS A 205 -2.08 16.41 -10.44
N LEU A 206 -3.13 15.97 -9.74
CA LEU A 206 -3.61 14.60 -9.80
C LEU A 206 -4.65 14.35 -10.90
N VAL A 207 -5.36 15.38 -11.36
CA VAL A 207 -6.38 15.28 -12.43
C VAL A 207 -5.80 15.67 -13.80
N ASN A 208 -4.82 16.57 -13.86
CA ASN A 208 -4.20 16.97 -15.13
C ASN A 208 -2.87 16.22 -15.38
N VAL A 209 -2.95 15.08 -16.07
CA VAL A 209 -1.90 14.52 -16.97
C VAL A 209 -2.61 13.79 -18.11
#